data_AF-A0A9N9E8P8-F1
#
_entry.id   AF-A0A9N9E8P8-F1
#
_cell.length_a   1.000
_cell.length_b   1.000
_cell.length_c   1.000
_cell.angle_alpha   90.00
_cell.angle_beta   90.00
_cell.angle_gamma   90.00
#
_symmetry.space_group_name_H-M   'P 1'
#
loop_
_entity.id
_entity.type
_entity.pdbx_description
1 polymer ?
#
loop_
_entity_poly.entity_id
_entity_poly.type
_entity_poly.pdbx_seq_one_letter_code
_entity_poly.pdbx_strand_id
1 'polypeptide(L)'
;MNKKALLISIEGIDGSGKSTLIKKLNETIINSVITQSPRGTILGEKVWDLVTENLPDLAAGKTVLTDRYIDSTLVYQGIRGKIPITKLVE
;
A
#
# COMPACT_ATOMS: atom_id res chain seq x y z
N MET A 1 13.75 -23.32 1.69
CA MET A 1 13.71 -22.08 2.48
C MET A 1 12.28 -21.57 2.48
N ASN A 2 11.68 -21.29 3.64
CA ASN A 2 10.37 -20.64 3.67
C ASN A 2 10.52 -19.25 3.02
N LYS A 3 9.76 -19.02 1.96
CA LYS A 3 9.78 -17.74 1.23
C LYS A 3 9.25 -16.67 2.19
N LYS A 4 10.00 -15.59 2.39
CA LYS A 4 9.52 -14.46 3.20
C LYS A 4 8.32 -13.83 2.50
N ALA A 5 7.24 -13.59 3.22
CA ALA A 5 6.16 -12.73 2.77
C ALA A 5 6.70 -11.31 2.54
N LEU A 6 6.20 -10.66 1.50
CA LEU A 6 6.59 -9.29 1.14
C LEU A 6 5.33 -8.42 1.02
N LEU A 7 5.40 -7.20 1.53
CA LEU A 7 4.48 -6.12 1.18
C LEU A 7 5.15 -5.28 0.11
N ILE A 8 4.53 -5.16 -1.06
CA ILE A 8 5.03 -4.39 -2.20
C ILE A 8 4.01 -3.31 -2.55
N SER A 9 4.37 -2.05 -2.33
CA SER A 9 3.59 -0.90 -2.77
C SER A 9 4.07 -0.39 -4.12
N ILE A 10 3.12 -0.16 -5.03
CA ILE A 10 3.40 0.48 -6.33
C ILE A 10 2.93 1.93 -6.23
N GLU A 11 3.88 2.86 -6.31
CA GLU A 11 3.66 4.31 -6.24
C GLU A 11 3.76 4.97 -7.62
N GLY A 12 3.27 6.20 -7.73
CA GLY A 12 3.34 7.01 -8.96
C GLY A 12 2.09 7.82 -9.24
N ILE A 13 2.16 8.78 -10.15
CA ILE A 13 1.06 9.70 -10.47
C ILE A 13 -0.13 8.99 -11.15
N ASP A 14 -1.28 9.67 -11.20
CA ASP A 14 -2.44 9.14 -11.93
C ASP A 14 -2.12 9.01 -13.42
N GLY A 15 -2.57 7.93 -14.05
CA GLY A 15 -2.23 7.61 -15.44
C GLY A 15 -0.86 6.94 -15.64
N SER A 16 -0.03 6.74 -14.61
CA SER A 16 1.30 6.11 -14.76
C SER A 16 1.28 4.59 -15.01
N GLY A 17 0.10 3.96 -15.01
CA GLY A 17 -0.05 2.52 -15.31
C GLY A 17 0.08 1.57 -14.11
N LYS A 18 0.09 2.06 -12.86
CA LYS A 18 0.22 1.25 -11.63
C LYS A 18 -0.74 0.05 -11.58
N SER A 19 -2.03 0.29 -11.80
CA SER A 19 -3.05 -0.75 -11.70
C SER A 19 -2.87 -1.84 -12.78
N THR A 20 -2.32 -1.49 -13.94
CA THR A 20 -1.93 -2.46 -14.98
C THR A 20 -0.71 -3.27 -14.54
N LEU A 21 0.30 -2.63 -13.96
CA LEU A 21 1.49 -3.31 -13.44
C LEU A 21 1.14 -4.27 -12.30
N ILE A 22 0.32 -3.86 -11.34
CA ILE A 22 -0.11 -4.69 -10.21
C ILE A 22 -0.81 -5.96 -10.70
N LYS A 23 -1.71 -5.86 -11.69
CA LYS A 23 -2.38 -7.03 -12.27
C LYS A 23 -1.38 -8.03 -12.87
N LYS A 24 -0.44 -7.53 -13.68
CA LYS A 24 0.62 -8.37 -14.29
C LYS A 24 1.55 -9.00 -13.23
N LEU A 25 1.88 -8.25 -12.19
CA LEU A 25 2.68 -8.76 -11.08
C LEU A 25 1.93 -9.86 -10.32
N ASN A 26 0.63 -9.71 -10.10
CA ASN A 26 -0.18 -10.71 -9.41
C ASN A 26 -0.33 -12.01 -10.20
N GLU A 27 -0.28 -11.95 -11.54
CA GLU A 27 -0.26 -13.13 -12.41
C GLU A 27 1.10 -13.84 -12.39
N THR A 28 2.19 -13.10 -12.12
CA THR A 28 3.56 -13.62 -12.18
C THR A 28 4.07 -14.10 -10.82
N ILE A 29 3.69 -13.42 -9.74
CA ILE A 29 4.13 -13.74 -8.38
C ILE A 29 3.23 -14.84 -7.83
N ILE A 30 3.78 -16.05 -7.72
CA ILE A 30 3.12 -17.17 -7.05
C ILE A 30 2.82 -16.76 -5.60
N ASN A 31 1.57 -17.00 -5.18
CA ASN A 31 1.08 -16.72 -3.83
C ASN A 31 1.02 -15.22 -3.49
N SER A 32 0.51 -14.38 -4.39
CA SER A 32 0.21 -12.97 -4.10
C SER A 32 -1.27 -12.65 -4.02
N VAL A 33 -1.57 -11.54 -3.34
CA VAL A 33 -2.90 -10.93 -3.26
C VAL A 33 -2.79 -9.44 -3.57
N ILE A 34 -3.82 -8.90 -4.22
CA ILE A 34 -3.93 -7.46 -4.47
C ILE A 34 -4.80 -6.83 -3.38
N THR A 35 -4.32 -5.74 -2.79
CA THR A 35 -5.07 -4.87 -1.89
C THR A 35 -5.06 -3.43 -2.40
N GLN A 36 -5.84 -2.56 -1.79
CA GLN A 36 -5.92 -1.14 -2.15
C GLN A 36 -5.58 -0.28 -0.96
N SER A 37 -4.82 0.80 -1.18
CA SER A 37 -4.67 1.83 -0.16
C SER A 37 -6.04 2.46 0.16
N PRO A 38 -6.35 2.68 1.44
CA PRO A 38 -7.43 3.56 1.82
C PRO A 38 -7.19 4.95 1.23
N ARG A 39 -8.24 5.51 0.63
CA ARG A 39 -8.19 6.82 -0.04
C ARG A 39 -8.77 7.89 0.89
N GLY A 40 -8.15 9.07 0.91
CA GLY A 40 -8.78 10.30 1.40
C GLY A 40 -8.85 10.51 2.92
N THR A 41 -8.08 9.77 3.72
CA THR A 41 -8.12 9.87 5.19
C THR A 41 -6.75 10.16 5.80
N ILE A 42 -6.72 10.84 6.94
CA ILE A 42 -5.50 11.16 7.70
C ILE A 42 -4.72 9.86 7.99
N LEU A 43 -3.38 9.95 7.91
CA LEU A 43 -2.44 8.85 7.70
C LEU A 43 -2.38 7.86 8.90
N GLY A 44 -2.70 8.30 10.12
CA GLY A 44 -2.49 7.57 11.38
C GLY A 44 -3.43 6.39 11.58
N GLU A 45 -4.73 6.53 11.31
CA GLU A 45 -5.69 5.43 11.50
C GLU A 45 -5.42 4.26 10.53
N LYS A 46 -5.01 4.52 9.28
CA LYS A 46 -5.11 3.50 8.22
C LYS A 46 -3.82 2.93 7.65
N VAL A 47 -2.66 3.53 7.89
CA VAL A 47 -1.39 2.83 7.62
C VAL A 47 -1.29 1.57 8.49
N TRP A 48 -1.75 1.67 9.74
CA TRP A 48 -1.91 0.51 10.61
C TRP A 48 -3.01 -0.43 10.14
N ASP A 49 -4.19 0.07 9.74
CA ASP A 49 -5.26 -0.80 9.25
C ASP A 49 -4.84 -1.60 8.02
N LEU A 50 -4.13 -0.99 7.05
CA LEU A 50 -3.73 -1.73 5.85
C LEU A 50 -2.68 -2.80 6.17
N VAL A 51 -1.75 -2.55 7.10
CA VAL A 51 -0.86 -3.65 7.55
C VAL A 51 -1.69 -4.70 8.29
N THR A 52 -2.58 -4.30 9.20
CA THR A 52 -3.36 -5.17 10.08
C THR A 52 -4.34 -6.06 9.31
N GLU A 53 -5.07 -5.49 8.36
CA GLU A 53 -5.98 -6.21 7.45
C GLU A 53 -5.22 -7.25 6.62
N ASN A 54 -3.98 -6.96 6.23
CA ASN A 54 -3.17 -7.85 5.42
C ASN A 54 -2.22 -8.74 6.25
N LEU A 55 -2.18 -8.58 7.59
CA LEU A 55 -1.39 -9.44 8.48
C LEU A 55 -1.72 -10.93 8.31
N PRO A 56 -2.98 -11.37 8.14
CA PRO A 56 -3.28 -12.78 7.91
C PRO A 56 -2.62 -13.33 6.65
N ASP A 57 -2.63 -12.57 5.55
CA ASP A 57 -2.03 -12.98 4.28
C ASP A 57 -0.50 -12.97 4.36
N LEU A 58 0.08 -11.94 5.00
CA LEU A 58 1.53 -11.89 5.26
C LEU A 58 1.98 -13.04 6.18
N ALA A 59 1.22 -13.33 7.24
CA ALA A 59 1.48 -14.47 8.14
C ALA A 59 1.34 -15.82 7.42
N ALA A 60 0.45 -15.92 6.44
CA ALA A 60 0.30 -17.08 5.56
C ALA A 60 1.38 -17.19 4.47
N GLY A 61 2.38 -16.30 4.45
CA GLY A 61 3.46 -16.33 3.47
C GLY A 61 3.08 -15.76 2.10
N LYS A 62 1.97 -15.04 1.99
CA LYS A 62 1.55 -14.41 0.74
C LYS A 62 2.26 -13.07 0.54
N THR A 63 2.57 -12.77 -0.72
CA THR A 63 3.02 -11.44 -1.12
C THR A 63 1.80 -10.53 -1.27
N VAL A 64 1.78 -9.38 -0.61
CA VAL A 64 0.70 -8.40 -0.70
C VAL A 64 1.13 -7.29 -1.65
N LEU A 65 0.36 -7.08 -2.72
CA LEU A 65 0.56 -6.03 -3.72
C LEU A 65 -0.46 -4.91 -3.48
N THR A 66 -0.02 -3.66 -3.31
CA THR A 66 -0.94 -2.52 -3.07
C THR A 66 -0.73 -1.39 -4.07
N ASP A 67 -1.86 -0.80 -4.52
CA ASP A 67 -1.87 0.46 -5.27
C ASP A 67 -1.77 1.61 -4.26
N ARG A 68 -0.56 2.18 -4.16
CA ARG A 68 -0.13 3.20 -3.19
C ARG A 68 -0.11 2.72 -1.74
N TYR A 69 0.58 3.49 -0.90
CA TYR A 69 0.69 3.33 0.54
C TYR A 69 1.01 4.69 1.21
N ILE A 70 1.93 4.71 2.18
CA ILE A 70 2.26 5.89 2.99
C ILE A 70 2.79 7.08 2.17
N ASP A 71 3.54 6.82 1.08
CA ASP A 71 4.18 7.86 0.28
C ASP A 71 3.16 8.77 -0.38
N SER A 72 2.09 8.18 -0.94
CA SER A 72 0.98 8.95 -1.51
C SER A 72 0.32 9.86 -0.48
N THR A 73 0.19 9.40 0.77
CA THR A 73 -0.46 10.19 1.82
C THR A 73 0.41 11.39 2.22
N LEU A 74 1.73 11.19 2.35
CA LEU A 74 2.68 12.28 2.60
C LEU A 74 2.64 13.35 1.49
N VAL A 75 2.55 12.93 0.22
CA VAL A 75 2.51 13.85 -0.92
C VAL A 75 1.17 14.58 -1.00
N TYR A 76 0.06 13.84 -1.06
CA TYR A 76 -1.24 14.43 -1.36
C TYR A 76 -1.87 15.15 -0.17
N GLN A 77 -1.75 14.61 1.03
CA GLN A 77 -2.33 15.22 2.23
C GLN A 77 -1.32 16.14 2.92
N GLY A 78 -0.07 15.70 3.03
CA GLY A 78 0.99 16.49 3.64
C GLY A 78 1.40 17.69 2.80
N ILE A 79 2.17 17.45 1.74
CA ILE A 79 2.77 18.52 0.93
C ILE A 79 1.67 19.32 0.20
N ARG A 80 0.81 18.64 -0.57
CA ARG A 80 -0.23 19.32 -1.37
C ARG A 80 -1.38 19.83 -0.50
N GLY A 81 -1.84 19.01 0.45
CA GLY A 81 -2.95 19.34 1.34
C GLY A 81 -2.56 20.28 2.50
N LYS A 82 -1.27 20.58 2.67
CA LYS A 82 -0.72 21.42 3.74
C LYS A 82 -1.05 20.91 5.15
N ILE A 83 -1.25 19.60 5.30
CA ILE A 83 -1.43 18.97 6.61
C ILE A 83 -0.05 18.71 7.22
N PRO A 84 0.25 19.22 8.43
CA PRO A 84 1.52 18.92 9.11
C PRO A 84 1.72 17.42 9.28
N ILE A 85 2.95 16.93 9.08
CA ILE A 85 3.29 15.50 9.26
C ILE A 85 2.90 15.00 10.66
N THR A 86 3.03 15.84 11.69
CA THR A 86 2.63 15.49 13.05
C THR A 86 1.15 15.11 13.14
N LYS A 87 0.28 15.79 12.40
CA LYS A 87 -1.15 15.48 12.32
C LYS A 87 -1.47 14.32 11.38
N LEU A 88 -0.52 13.92 10.54
CA LEU A 88 -0.68 12.74 9.70
C LEU A 88 -0.44 11.47 10.52
N VAL A 89 0.52 11.47 11.44
CA VAL A 89 0.90 10.27 12.21
C VAL A 89 0.14 10.08 13.54
N GLU A 90 -0.75 11.03 13.87
CA GLU A 90 -1.74 10.92 14.95
C GLU A 90 -2.89 9.99 14.55
#